data_AF-A0AAJ1AX98-F1
#
_entry.id   AF-A0AAJ1AX98-F1
#
_cell.length_a   1.000
_cell.length_b   1.000
_cell.length_c   1.000
_cell.angle_alpha   90.00
_cell.angle_beta   90.00
_cell.angle_gamma   90.00
#
_symmetry.space_group_name_H-M   'P 1'
#
loop_
_entity.id
_entity.type
_entity.pdbx_description
1 polymer ?
#
loop_
_entity_poly.entity_id
_entity_poly.type
_entity_poly.pdbx_seq_one_letter_code
_entity_poly.pdbx_strand_id
1 'polypeptide(L)' 'MKRTLPTWCKEVKKSMIDDDINMTELAERVGMCRNYVSGVVNGRVYAPEIAKKISQDRNITVPYTENIV' A
#
# COMPACT_ATOMS: atom_id res chain seq x y z
N MET A 1 -6.75 -22.41 0.74
CA MET A 1 -6.59 -21.56 1.95
C MET A 1 -6.91 -20.12 1.59
N LYS A 2 -7.67 -19.39 2.43
CA LYS A 2 -7.88 -17.95 2.27
C LYS A 2 -6.57 -17.23 2.61
N ARG A 3 -5.95 -16.57 1.62
CA ARG A 3 -4.71 -15.81 1.83
C ARG A 3 -5.02 -14.55 2.63
N THR A 4 -4.32 -14.38 3.75
CA THR A 4 -4.48 -13.22 4.62
C THR A 4 -3.56 -12.11 4.16
N LEU A 5 -4.15 -10.96 3.80
CA LEU A 5 -3.38 -9.78 3.45
C LEU A 5 -2.57 -9.27 4.68
N PRO A 6 -1.30 -8.89 4.53
CA PRO A 6 -0.48 -8.35 5.61
C PRO A 6 -1.10 -7.12 6.26
N THR A 7 -0.79 -6.86 7.53
CA THR A 7 -1.37 -5.75 8.30
C THR A 7 -1.14 -4.40 7.63
N TRP A 8 0.09 -4.09 7.20
CA TRP A 8 0.40 -2.84 6.50
C TRP A 8 -0.48 -2.63 5.26
N CYS A 9 -0.66 -3.68 4.44
CA CYS A 9 -1.49 -3.62 3.24
C CYS A 9 -2.96 -3.34 3.56
N LYS A 10 -3.48 -3.87 4.68
CA LYS A 10 -4.84 -3.57 5.16
C LYS A 10 -4.98 -2.12 5.60
N GLU A 11 -4.01 -1.60 6.35
CA GLU A 11 -4.03 -0.21 6.84
C GLU A 11 -3.99 0.80 5.68
N VAL A 12 -3.17 0.54 4.65
CA VAL A 12 -3.19 1.38 3.44
C VAL A 12 -4.58 1.38 2.81
N LYS A 13 -5.19 0.21 2.61
CA LYS A 13 -6.53 0.11 2.02
C LYS A 13 -7.62 0.79 2.84
N LYS A 14 -7.58 0.68 4.18
CA LYS A 14 -8.50 1.40 5.06
C LYS A 14 -8.34 2.90 4.88
N SER A 15 -7.10 3.40 4.92
CA SER A 15 -6.86 4.83 4.74
C SER A 15 -7.41 5.32 3.39
N MET A 16 -7.23 4.57 2.30
CA MET A 16 -7.79 4.94 0.99
C MET A 16 -9.31 5.07 1.02
N ILE A 17 -10.00 4.20 1.78
CA ILE A 17 -11.46 4.27 1.98
C ILE A 17 -11.83 5.49 2.82
N ASP A 18 -11.07 5.76 3.90
CA ASP A 18 -11.34 6.90 4.79
C ASP A 18 -11.22 8.26 4.06
N ASP A 19 -10.36 8.35 3.05
CA ASP A 19 -10.16 9.55 2.21
C ASP A 19 -10.97 9.55 0.91
N ASP A 20 -11.78 8.51 0.65
CA ASP A 20 -12.52 8.31 -0.61
C ASP A 20 -11.65 8.39 -1.88
N ILE A 21 -10.43 7.81 -1.83
CA ILE A 21 -9.52 7.76 -2.98
C ILE A 21 -9.31 6.36 -3.54
N ASN A 22 -9.02 6.30 -4.83
CA ASN A 22 -8.71 5.08 -5.54
C ASN A 22 -7.20 4.85 -5.74
N MET A 23 -6.84 3.67 -6.26
CA MET A 23 -5.44 3.27 -6.46
C MET A 23 -4.66 4.17 -7.44
N THR A 24 -5.35 4.78 -8.41
CA THR A 24 -4.74 5.71 -9.37
C THR A 24 -4.35 7.01 -8.66
N GLU A 25 -5.26 7.58 -7.86
CA GLU A 25 -5.01 8.80 -7.09
C GLU A 25 -3.90 8.59 -6.06
N LEU A 26 -3.87 7.43 -5.38
CA LEU A 26 -2.74 7.08 -4.50
C LEU A 26 -1.42 7.05 -5.27
N ALA A 27 -1.42 6.45 -6.46
CA ALA A 27 -0.21 6.35 -7.28
C ALA A 27 0.29 7.71 -7.77
N GLU A 28 -0.63 8.62 -8.12
CA GLU A 28 -0.31 10.00 -8.46
C GLU A 28 0.30 10.76 -7.27
N ARG A 29 -0.29 10.63 -6.07
CA ARG A 29 0.23 11.27 -4.83
C ARG A 29 1.68 10.86 -4.51
N VAL A 30 2.02 9.59 -4.71
CA VAL A 30 3.38 9.07 -4.45
C VAL A 30 4.31 9.12 -5.67
N GLY A 31 3.85 9.68 -6.79
CA GLY A 31 4.64 9.85 -8.02
C GLY A 31 5.07 8.52 -8.67
N MET A 32 4.18 7.53 -8.71
CA MET A 32 4.45 6.17 -9.20
C MET A 32 3.39 5.70 -10.19
N CYS A 33 3.71 4.65 -10.96
CA CYS A 33 2.71 4.04 -11.82
C CYS A 33 1.73 3.16 -11.01
N ARG A 34 0.45 3.23 -11.36
CA ARG A 34 -0.65 2.51 -10.69
C ARG A 34 -0.40 1.01 -10.54
N ASN A 35 0.15 0.37 -11.57
CA ASN A 35 0.37 -1.09 -11.55
C ASN A 35 1.40 -1.49 -10.48
N TYR A 36 2.43 -0.68 -10.29
CA TYR A 36 3.45 -0.94 -9.29
C TYR A 36 2.91 -0.73 -7.88
N VAL A 37 2.23 0.40 -7.63
CA VAL A 37 1.55 0.68 -6.35
C VAL A 37 0.53 -0.41 -6.01
N SER A 38 -0.28 -0.84 -6.99
CA SER A 38 -1.23 -1.94 -6.82
C SER A 38 -0.54 -3.27 -6.49
N GLY A 39 0.65 -3.53 -7.03
CA GLY A 39 1.46 -4.69 -6.65
C GLY A 39 1.83 -4.67 -5.16
N VAL A 40 2.31 -3.53 -4.68
CA VAL A 40 2.76 -3.33 -3.30
C VAL A 40 1.60 -3.36 -2.31
N VAL A 41 0.53 -2.60 -2.56
CA VAL A 41 -0.64 -2.48 -1.66
C VAL A 41 -1.45 -3.78 -1.57
N ASN A 42 -1.41 -4.61 -2.62
CA ASN A 42 -2.01 -5.95 -2.59
C ASN A 42 -1.05 -7.02 -2.08
N GLY A 43 0.14 -6.63 -1.62
CA GLY A 43 1.13 -7.55 -1.07
C GLY A 43 1.69 -8.54 -2.09
N ARG A 44 1.68 -8.24 -3.40
CA ARG A 44 2.25 -9.10 -4.46
C ARG A 44 3.70 -8.75 -4.81
N VAL A 45 4.16 -7.58 -4.38
CA VAL A 45 5.49 -7.05 -4.70
C VAL A 45 6.13 -6.49 -3.42
N TYR A 46 7.34 -6.95 -3.12
CA TYR A 46 8.18 -6.34 -2.09
C TYR A 46 8.84 -5.07 -2.62
N ALA A 47 8.52 -3.93 -2.03
CA ALA A 47 9.13 -2.64 -2.39
C ALA A 47 9.18 -1.68 -1.18
N PRO A 48 10.20 -1.80 -0.31
CA PRO A 48 10.34 -0.99 0.90
C PRO A 48 10.34 0.51 0.65
N GLU A 49 11.02 0.97 -0.39
CA GLU A 49 11.10 2.41 -0.71
C GLU A 49 9.73 2.99 -1.09
N ILE A 50 8.91 2.22 -1.80
CA ILE A 50 7.55 2.62 -2.15
C ILE A 50 6.64 2.55 -0.94
N ALA A 51 6.75 1.47 -0.16
CA ALA A 51 5.98 1.33 1.07
C ALA A 51 6.27 2.48 2.04
N LYS A 52 7.53 2.93 2.13
CA LYS A 52 7.93 4.11 2.92
C LYS A 52 7.25 5.39 2.43
N LYS A 53 7.25 5.65 1.11
CA LYS A 53 6.55 6.81 0.52
C LYS A 53 5.04 6.77 0.81
N ILE A 54 4.41 5.62 0.62
CA ILE A 54 2.98 5.43 0.92
C ILE A 54 2.72 5.62 2.41
N SER A 55 3.56 5.07 3.29
CA SER A 55 3.43 5.25 4.74
C SER A 55 3.54 6.73 5.15
N GLN A 56 4.39 7.51 4.48
CA GLN A 56 4.52 8.95 4.72
C GLN A 56 3.29 9.72 4.22
N ASP A 57 2.82 9.47 3.00
CA ASP A 57 1.62 10.12 2.43
C ASP A 57 0.36 9.82 3.25
N ARG A 58 0.24 8.57 3.72
CA ARG A 58 -0.97 8.03 4.38
C ARG A 58 -0.88 8.00 5.91
N ASN A 59 0.21 8.50 6.50
CA ASN A 59 0.49 8.45 7.94
C ASN A 59 0.38 7.04 8.57
N ILE A 60 0.83 6.01 7.86
CA ILE A 60 0.79 4.61 8.34
C ILE A 60 2.01 4.33 9.21
N THR A 61 1.78 4.06 10.51
CA THR A 61 2.83 3.74 11.50
C THR A 61 3.13 2.25 11.62
N VAL A 62 2.25 1.38 11.09
CA VAL A 62 2.47 -0.06 11.07
C VAL A 62 3.71 -0.37 10.22
N PRO A 63 4.66 -1.19 10.69
CA PRO A 63 5.84 -1.54 9.91
C PRO A 63 5.49 -2.29 8.61
N TYR A 64 6.18 -1.94 7.53
CA TYR A 64 6.16 -2.73 6.30
C TYR A 64 7.12 -3.92 6.46
N THR A 65 6.60 -5.13 6.32
CA THR A 65 7.36 -6.39 6.50
C THR A 65 7.41 -7.19 5.21
N GLU A 66 8.45 -8.02 5.04
CA GLU A 66 8.70 -8.91 3.88
C GLU A 66 7.63 -9.98 3.61
N ASN A 67 6.52 -9.99 4.35
CA ASN A 67 5.44 -10.95 4.19
C ASN A 67 4.61 -10.64 2.92
N ILE A 68 5.20 -10.80 1.74
CA ILE A 68 4.55 -10.79 0.44
C ILE A 68 3.76 -12.09 0.25
N VAL A 69 2.62 -12.00 -0.44
CA VAL A 69 1.58 -13.03 -0.63
C VAL A 69 1.78 -13.84 -1.90
#